data_AF-A0AA43A2X5-F1
#
_entry.id   AF-A0AA43A2X5-F1
#
_cell.length_a   1.000
_cell.length_b   1.000
_cell.length_c   1.000
_cell.angle_alpha   90.00
_cell.angle_beta   90.00
_cell.angle_gamma   90.00
#
_symmetry.space_group_name_H-M   'P 1'
#
loop_
_entity.id
_entity.type
_entity.pdbx_description
1 polymer ?
#
loop_
_entity_poly.entity_id
_entity_poly.type
_entity_poly.pdbx_seq_one_letter_code
_entity_poly.pdbx_strand_id
1 'polypeptide(L)'
;VLVIAVNPPGLIAQITAVAFALAGNTLFPVFLLGIWWDRANKYGAIAGMTVGTIITFAPILLGNLIPTLRTILPPTSSALVGAPVVILTMIIVSRLTPPPPEHLRRFLVEKVHSP
;
A
#
# COMPACT_ATOMS: atom_id res chain seq x y z
N VAL A 1 8.09 -2.97 -22.12
CA VAL A 1 6.66 -3.21 -21.80
C VAL A 1 5.81 -3.28 -23.06
N LEU A 2 5.78 -2.23 -23.89
CA LEU A 2 4.96 -2.18 -25.11
C LEU A 2 5.24 -3.35 -26.07
N VAL A 3 6.51 -3.70 -26.31
CA VAL A 3 6.91 -4.81 -27.20
C VAL A 3 6.49 -6.20 -26.68
N ILE A 4 6.46 -6.41 -25.36
CA ILE A 4 6.13 -7.71 -24.74
C ILE A 4 4.60 -7.90 -24.64
N ALA A 5 3.85 -6.79 -24.61
CA ALA A 5 2.45 -6.79 -24.26
C ALA A 5 1.51 -6.65 -25.48
N VAL A 6 2.05 -6.34 -26.67
CA VAL A 6 1.31 -6.33 -27.94
C VAL A 6 0.75 -7.72 -28.31
N ASN A 7 1.39 -8.80 -27.84
CA ASN A 7 0.93 -10.16 -28.10
C ASN A 7 1.26 -11.07 -26.90
N PRO A 8 0.27 -11.52 -26.10
CA PRO A 8 -1.18 -11.29 -26.18
C PRO A 8 -1.66 -10.00 -25.48
N PRO A 9 -2.68 -9.29 -26.00
CA PRO A 9 -3.18 -8.01 -25.45
C PRO A 9 -3.73 -8.12 -24.02
N GLY A 10 -4.21 -9.30 -23.60
CA GLY A 10 -4.65 -9.54 -22.23
C GLY A 10 -3.54 -9.38 -21.18
N LEU A 11 -2.28 -9.49 -21.60
CA LEU A 11 -1.12 -9.30 -20.73
C LEU A 11 -0.98 -7.85 -20.27
N ILE A 12 -1.34 -6.86 -21.10
CA ILE A 12 -1.33 -5.43 -20.74
C ILE A 12 -2.28 -5.16 -19.56
N ALA A 13 -3.50 -5.72 -19.64
CA ALA A 13 -4.51 -5.53 -18.60
C ALA A 13 -4.05 -6.13 -17.27
N GLN A 14 -3.44 -7.32 -17.30
CA GLN A 14 -2.96 -8.00 -16.09
C GLN A 14 -1.80 -7.27 -15.42
N ILE A 15 -0.77 -6.86 -16.17
CA ILE A 15 0.38 -6.14 -15.59
C ILE A 15 -0.05 -4.78 -15.01
N THR A 16 -1.01 -4.13 -15.65
CA THR A 16 -1.57 -2.85 -15.18
C THR A 16 -2.39 -3.05 -13.91
N ALA A 17 -3.24 -4.08 -13.85
CA ALA A 17 -4.02 -4.41 -12.66
C ALA A 17 -3.11 -4.73 -11.46
N VAL A 18 -2.03 -5.49 -11.64
CA VAL A 18 -1.06 -5.78 -10.58
C VAL A 18 -0.33 -4.51 -10.12
N ALA A 19 0.04 -3.62 -11.06
CA ALA A 19 0.68 -2.35 -10.71
C ALA A 19 -0.24 -1.43 -9.88
N PHE A 20 -1.52 -1.34 -10.25
CA PHE A 20 -2.51 -0.59 -9.45
C PHE A 20 -2.77 -1.26 -8.10
N ALA A 21 -2.82 -2.59 -8.03
CA ALA A 21 -2.96 -3.29 -6.76
C ALA A 21 -1.75 -3.02 -5.83
N LEU A 22 -0.52 -3.03 -6.36
CA LEU A 22 0.67 -2.64 -5.62
C LEU A 22 0.58 -1.20 -5.11
N ALA A 23 0.25 -0.26 -5.99
CA ALA A 23 0.11 1.15 -5.62
C ALA A 23 -1.00 1.37 -4.57
N GLY A 24 -2.12 0.65 -4.71
CA GLY A 24 -3.24 0.68 -3.77
C GLY A 24 -2.91 0.09 -2.39
N ASN A 25 -2.04 -0.93 -2.34
CA ASN A 25 -1.58 -1.50 -1.07
C ASN A 25 -0.46 -0.69 -0.42
N THR A 26 0.33 0.07 -1.17
CA THR A 26 1.54 0.72 -0.66
C THR A 26 1.40 2.23 -0.56
N LEU A 27 1.23 2.90 -1.70
CA LEU A 27 1.23 4.35 -1.79
C LEU A 27 -0.03 4.96 -1.20
N PHE A 28 -1.21 4.37 -1.50
CA PHE A 28 -2.47 4.94 -1.05
C PHE A 28 -2.58 5.04 0.49
N PRO A 29 -2.34 3.97 1.29
CA PRO A 29 -2.34 4.06 2.75
C PRO A 29 -1.34 5.09 3.31
N VAL A 30 -0.16 5.19 2.69
CA VAL A 30 0.89 6.10 3.12
C VAL A 30 0.49 7.55 2.90
N PHE A 31 -0.05 7.88 1.72
CA PHE A 31 -0.54 9.23 1.44
C PHE A 31 -1.78 9.58 2.25
N LEU A 32 -2.72 8.65 2.38
CA LEU A 32 -3.94 8.83 3.17
C LEU A 32 -3.60 9.19 4.63
N LEU A 33 -2.77 8.38 5.28
CA LEU A 33 -2.39 8.66 6.67
C LEU A 33 -1.40 9.82 6.76
N GLY A 34 -0.50 10.00 5.79
CA GLY A 34 0.49 11.08 5.82
C GLY A 34 -0.11 12.49 5.73
N ILE A 35 -1.22 12.66 5.01
CA ILE A 35 -1.89 13.96 4.85
C ILE A 35 -2.88 14.18 6.00
N TRP A 36 -3.77 13.22 6.26
CA TRP A 36 -4.91 13.43 7.15
C TRP A 36 -4.70 12.94 8.58
N TRP A 37 -3.58 12.28 8.90
CA TRP A 37 -3.30 11.79 10.24
C TRP A 37 -1.98 12.34 10.79
N ASP A 38 -2.10 13.22 11.79
CA ASP A 38 -1.00 13.95 12.43
C ASP A 38 0.05 13.06 13.11
N ARG A 39 -0.31 11.83 13.45
CA ARG A 39 0.57 10.84 14.10
C ARG A 39 1.22 9.88 13.11
N ALA A 40 1.00 10.02 11.80
CA ALA A 40 1.72 9.24 10.80
C ALA A 40 3.23 9.54 10.88
N ASN A 41 4.05 8.50 11.04
CA ASN A 41 5.50 8.64 11.14
C ASN A 41 6.25 7.74 10.15
N LYS A 42 7.55 8.00 10.02
CA LYS A 42 8.42 7.26 9.08
C LYS A 42 8.45 5.75 9.31
N TYR A 43 8.36 5.31 10.57
CA TYR A 43 8.42 3.89 10.92
C TYR A 43 7.13 3.17 10.51
N GLY A 44 5.98 3.78 10.79
CA GLY A 44 4.69 3.32 10.32
C GLY A 44 4.63 3.25 8.80
N ALA A 45 5.09 4.29 8.10
CA ALA A 45 5.15 4.30 6.64
C ALA A 45 6.02 3.15 6.08
N ILE A 46 7.23 2.94 6.59
CA ILE A 46 8.11 1.85 6.15
C ILE A 46 7.47 0.48 6.40
N ALA A 47 6.89 0.27 7.60
CA ALA A 47 6.20 -0.98 7.91
C ALA A 47 5.00 -1.21 6.99
N GLY A 48 4.19 -0.18 6.74
CA GLY A 48 3.07 -0.23 5.82
C GLY A 48 3.48 -0.57 4.39
N MET A 49 4.49 0.11 3.85
CA MET A 49 5.01 -0.15 2.50
C MET A 49 5.58 -1.57 2.37
N THR A 50 6.24 -2.07 3.41
CA THR A 50 6.76 -3.43 3.46
C THR A 50 5.63 -4.45 3.45
N VAL A 51 4.63 -4.28 4.32
CA VAL A 51 3.45 -5.16 4.36
C VAL A 51 2.65 -5.11 3.06
N GLY A 52 2.44 -3.93 2.49
CA GLY A 52 1.73 -3.77 1.22
C GLY A 52 2.43 -4.47 0.06
N THR A 53 3.77 -4.42 0.03
CA THR A 53 4.59 -5.14 -0.94
C THR A 53 4.46 -6.65 -0.74
N ILE A 54 4.57 -7.13 0.50
CA ILE A 54 4.40 -8.56 0.82
C ILE A 54 3.01 -9.04 0.41
N ILE A 55 1.95 -8.31 0.71
CA ILE A 55 0.56 -8.67 0.34
C ILE A 55 0.41 -8.78 -1.18
N THR A 56 1.02 -7.89 -1.95
CA THR A 56 0.93 -7.93 -3.42
C THR A 56 1.74 -9.09 -4.03
N PHE A 57 2.93 -9.37 -3.52
CA PHE A 57 3.81 -10.41 -4.09
C PHE A 57 3.59 -11.81 -3.52
N ALA A 58 3.05 -11.95 -2.31
CA ALA A 58 2.76 -13.24 -1.68
C ALA A 58 1.92 -14.18 -2.56
N PRO A 59 0.77 -13.77 -3.14
CA PRO A 59 -0.02 -14.66 -4.00
C PRO A 59 0.66 -14.96 -5.34
N ILE A 60 1.59 -14.12 -5.80
CA ILE A 60 2.37 -14.36 -7.04
C ILE A 60 3.43 -15.44 -6.81
N LEU A 61 4.11 -15.40 -5.65
CA LEU A 61 5.21 -16.32 -5.31
C LEU A 61 4.72 -17.64 -4.70
N LEU A 62 3.77 -17.56 -3.76
CA LEU A 62 3.27 -18.71 -2.97
C LEU A 62 1.96 -19.29 -3.50
N GLY A 63 1.32 -18.65 -4.48
CA GLY A 63 0.01 -19.08 -5.01
C GLY A 63 0.00 -20.49 -5.63
N ASN A 64 1.16 -21.02 -6.02
CA ASN A 64 1.29 -22.41 -6.49
C ASN A 64 1.35 -23.43 -5.34
N LEU A 65 1.76 -23.02 -4.14
CA LEU A 65 1.83 -23.88 -2.94
C LEU A 65 0.55 -23.78 -2.10
N ILE A 66 -0.08 -22.60 -2.03
CA ILE A 66 -1.26 -22.34 -1.21
C ILE A 66 -2.35 -21.70 -2.09
N PRO A 67 -3.23 -22.50 -2.73
CA PRO A 67 -4.27 -21.97 -3.61
C PRO A 67 -5.26 -21.05 -2.87
N THR A 68 -5.43 -21.24 -1.56
CA THR A 68 -6.27 -20.40 -0.68
C THR A 68 -5.81 -18.94 -0.61
N LEU A 69 -4.50 -18.69 -0.76
CA LEU A 69 -3.96 -17.33 -0.76
C LEU A 69 -4.41 -16.55 -2.00
N ARG A 70 -4.54 -17.26 -3.12
CA ARG A 70 -4.88 -16.69 -4.43
C ARG A 70 -6.37 -16.37 -4.55
N THR A 71 -7.22 -17.10 -3.83
CA THR A 71 -8.67 -16.82 -3.74
C THR A 71 -9.00 -15.70 -2.76
N ILE A 72 -8.29 -15.60 -1.63
CA ILE A 72 -8.52 -14.54 -0.64
C ILE A 72 -7.88 -13.21 -1.06
N LEU A 73 -6.69 -13.27 -1.70
CA LEU A 73 -5.97 -12.10 -2.20
C LEU A 73 -5.68 -12.27 -3.70
N PRO A 74 -6.66 -11.99 -4.57
CA PRO A 74 -6.43 -11.99 -6.01
C PRO A 74 -5.34 -10.95 -6.35
N PRO A 75 -4.28 -11.30 -7.10
CA PRO A 75 -3.22 -10.35 -7.46
C PRO A 75 -3.72 -9.07 -8.16
N THR A 76 -4.86 -9.16 -8.84
CA THR A 76 -5.51 -8.05 -9.55
C THR A 76 -6.36 -7.14 -8.65
N SER A 77 -6.79 -7.63 -7.49
CA SER A 77 -7.79 -6.96 -6.63
C SER A 77 -7.42 -6.99 -5.15
N SER A 78 -6.17 -7.33 -4.83
CA SER A 78 -5.65 -7.43 -3.46
C SER A 78 -5.74 -6.11 -2.70
N ALA A 79 -5.80 -4.96 -3.41
CA ALA A 79 -5.98 -3.63 -2.83
C ALA A 79 -7.21 -3.51 -1.93
N LEU A 80 -8.31 -4.21 -2.24
CA LEU A 80 -9.55 -4.10 -1.47
C LEU A 80 -9.39 -4.59 -0.03
N VAL A 81 -8.60 -5.65 0.18
CA VAL A 81 -8.34 -6.25 1.50
C VAL A 81 -7.01 -5.76 2.06
N GLY A 82 -6.00 -5.62 1.20
CA GLY A 82 -4.66 -5.23 1.56
C GLY A 82 -4.55 -3.78 2.03
N ALA A 83 -5.27 -2.84 1.41
CA ALA A 83 -5.21 -1.44 1.85
C ALA A 83 -5.70 -1.26 3.30
N PRO A 84 -6.85 -1.82 3.74
CA PRO A 84 -7.23 -1.83 5.16
C PRO A 84 -6.18 -2.45 6.09
N VAL A 85 -5.59 -3.59 5.70
CA VAL A 85 -4.56 -4.28 6.51
C VAL A 85 -3.30 -3.41 6.64
N VAL A 86 -2.89 -2.75 5.56
CA VAL A 86 -1.73 -1.85 5.56
C VAL A 86 -2.02 -0.61 6.39
N ILE A 87 -3.21 -0.01 6.27
CA ILE A 87 -3.64 1.11 7.10
C ILE A 87 -3.59 0.72 8.58
N LEU A 88 -4.13 -0.44 8.96
CA LEU A 88 -4.07 -0.93 10.34
C LEU A 88 -2.64 -1.14 10.82
N THR A 89 -1.79 -1.74 9.99
CA THR A 89 -0.37 -1.94 10.30
C THR A 89 0.33 -0.60 10.52
N MET A 90 0.10 0.38 9.63
CA MET A 90 0.65 1.72 9.74
C MET A 90 0.20 2.40 11.03
N ILE A 91 -1.08 2.29 11.39
CA ILE A 91 -1.62 2.86 12.63
C ILE A 91 -0.94 2.21 13.85
N ILE A 92 -0.90 0.88 13.91
CA ILE A 92 -0.31 0.15 15.04
C ILE A 92 1.18 0.52 15.20
N VAL A 93 1.97 0.44 14.13
CA VAL A 93 3.40 0.74 14.19
C VAL A 93 3.64 2.22 14.51
N SER A 94 2.88 3.15 13.94
CA SER A 94 3.01 4.58 14.26
C SER A 94 2.63 4.89 15.72
N ARG A 95 1.75 4.09 16.33
CA ARG A 95 1.40 4.22 17.76
C ARG A 95 2.48 3.67 18.68
N LEU A 96 3.16 2.59 18.27
CA LEU A 96 4.23 1.94 19.03
C LEU A 96 5.60 2.63 18.88
N THR A 97 5.75 3.52 17.90
CA THR A 97 7.01 4.22 17.61
C THR A 97 6.93 5.71 17.97
N PRO A 98 8.08 6.41 18.05
CA PRO A 98 8.10 7.82 18.44
C PRO A 98 7.22 8.70 17.53
N PRO A 99 6.51 9.68 18.09
CA PRO A 99 5.68 10.60 17.30
C PRO A 99 6.54 11.43 16.35
N PRO A 100 5.96 11.92 15.23
CA PRO A 100 6.68 12.80 14.31
C PRO A 100 7.05 14.14 14.99
N PRO A 101 8.17 14.76 14.60
CA PRO A 101 8.61 16.06 15.11
C PRO A 101 7.53 17.15 15.03
N GLU A 102 7.46 18.04 16.02
CA GLU A 102 6.42 19.09 16.08
C GLU A 102 6.40 20.01 14.86
N HIS A 103 7.56 20.31 14.26
CA HIS A 103 7.64 21.20 13.09
C HIS A 103 6.87 20.63 11.88
N LEU A 104 6.90 19.31 11.67
CA LEU A 104 6.12 18.64 10.61
C LEU A 104 4.63 18.69 10.91
N ARG A 105 4.24 18.48 12.17
CA ARG A 105 2.84 18.55 12.59
C ARG A 105 2.27 19.96 12.41
N ARG A 106 3.03 20.99 12.79
CA ARG A 106 2.66 22.40 12.58
C ARG A 106 2.54 22.72 11.09
N PHE A 107 3.47 22.26 10.26
CA PHE A 107 3.39 22.43 8.80
C PHE A 107 2.11 21.84 8.21
N LEU A 108 1.73 20.61 8.60
CA LEU A 108 0.48 19.99 8.11
C LEU A 108 -0.75 20.80 8.51
N VAL A 109 -0.83 21.27 9.76
CA VAL A 109 -1.97 22.07 10.25
C VAL A 109 -2.03 23.44 9.57
N GLU A 110 -0.90 24.16 9.50
CA GLU A 110 -0.84 25.55 9.03
C GLU A 110 -0.87 25.69 7.49
N LYS A 111 -0.30 24.73 6.75
CA LYS A 111 -0.16 24.84 5.28
C LYS A 111 -1.11 23.95 4.50
N VAL A 112 -1.58 22.84 5.08
CA VAL A 112 -2.43 21.88 4.36
C VAL A 112 -3.88 21.95 4.83
N HIS A 113 -4.12 22.14 6.13
CA HIS A 113 -5.47 22.13 6.71
C HIS A 113 -6.02 23.51 7.11
N SER A 114 -5.26 24.58 6.92
CA SER A 114 -5.74 25.95 7.13
C SER A 114 -6.56 26.41 5.92
N PRO A 115 -7.69 27.14 6.13
CA PRO A 115 -8.59 27.58 5.07
C PRO A 115 -7.97 28.66 4.16
#